data_AF-A0AAW0QZ62-F1
#
_entry.id   AF-A0AAW0QZ62-F1
#
_cell.length_a   1.000
_cell.length_b   1.000
_cell.length_c   1.000
_cell.angle_alpha   90.00
_cell.angle_beta   90.00
_cell.angle_gamma   90.00
#
_symmetry.space_group_name_H-M   'P 1'
#
loop_
_entity.id
_entity.type
_entity.pdbx_description
1 polymer ?
#
loop_
_entity_poly.entity_id
_entity_poly.type
_entity_poly.pdbx_seq_one_letter_code
_entity_poly.pdbx_strand_id
1 'polypeptide(L)'
;MNQAHQGRIYQTGDLARFVKPGELRLIGRTDSQVKIRGYRIELGDVETAISSHRDVSVAVAVKRDDRLVAYYVRNRSGNAASDTGRIALGRLLRSWLADRLPPYMIPAFFVALDALPQTPNGKTDRKALPDPVTDIQVLRRAETELQHSISQAWSLVLGHDQIDVDDNFFEIGGDSARIVRVQAVLEKSLGQPVFAAKLFEHYTVRSLAAYLSHSAETKLEAAPTVCPRERNSEDIAIISMACRLPGGVTNPDEFWQLLQDGSDGIIDVPQGRWDNAELDSPDPSSPTKIRARGGFIEDIDLFDASFFGIYPREARALDPMQCLTLETCWEGFERAGYTTQQLRGSQTGVFMGTSIISGHSGGVATASTENGPLPRRHGYTSRSWYQYVP
;
A
#
# COMPACT_ATOMS: atom_id res chain seq x y z
N MET A 1 -35.72 35.84 18.81
CA MET A 1 -36.72 35.16 17.96
C MET A 1 -37.33 36.22 17.06
N ASN A 2 -37.09 36.16 15.75
CA ASN A 2 -37.62 37.14 14.79
C ASN A 2 -38.95 36.59 14.23
N GLN A 3 -40.07 37.28 14.49
CA GLN A 3 -41.44 36.80 14.20
C GLN A 3 -41.84 36.90 12.72
N ALA A 4 -40.94 37.32 11.82
CA ALA A 4 -41.33 37.82 10.49
C ALA A 4 -41.40 36.77 9.36
N HIS A 5 -40.87 35.55 9.50
CA HIS A 5 -40.87 34.59 8.39
C HIS A 5 -41.02 33.12 8.84
N GLN A 6 -42.14 32.48 8.44
CA GLN A 6 -42.37 31.04 8.59
C GLN A 6 -41.79 30.24 7.41
N GLY A 7 -40.48 30.36 7.17
CA GLY A 7 -39.80 29.70 6.06
C GLY A 7 -38.40 29.21 6.40
N ARG A 8 -37.81 28.37 5.55
CA ARG A 8 -36.40 27.97 5.66
C ARG A 8 -35.51 29.14 5.30
N ILE A 9 -34.54 29.46 6.14
CA ILE A 9 -33.54 30.51 5.90
C ILE A 9 -32.21 29.84 5.59
N TYR A 10 -31.50 30.32 4.55
CA TYR A 10 -30.18 29.81 4.19
C TYR A 10 -29.09 30.52 4.99
N GLN A 11 -28.29 29.75 5.74
CA GLN A 11 -27.18 30.28 6.52
C GLN A 11 -25.94 30.44 5.62
N THR A 12 -25.65 31.68 5.19
CA THR A 12 -24.56 31.96 4.22
C THR A 12 -23.15 31.85 4.81
N GLY A 13 -23.02 31.92 6.14
CA GLY A 13 -21.74 32.01 6.84
C GLY A 13 -21.06 33.38 6.74
N ASP A 14 -21.62 34.32 5.97
CA ASP A 14 -21.10 35.67 5.79
C ASP A 14 -21.38 36.55 7.01
N LEU A 15 -20.34 37.17 7.55
CA LEU A 15 -20.45 38.20 8.58
C LEU A 15 -20.65 39.54 7.86
N ALA A 16 -21.82 40.15 8.04
CA ALA A 16 -22.13 41.46 7.49
C ALA A 16 -22.70 42.37 8.58
N ARG A 17 -22.59 43.69 8.38
CA ARG A 17 -23.31 44.68 9.19
C ARG A 17 -24.13 45.60 8.30
N PHE A 18 -25.26 46.06 8.83
CA PHE A 18 -25.99 47.17 8.21
C PHE A 18 -25.19 48.46 8.35
N VAL A 19 -25.01 49.17 7.23
CA VAL A 19 -24.43 50.52 7.24
C VAL A 19 -25.54 51.56 7.28
N LYS A 20 -26.65 51.29 6.58
CA LYS A 20 -27.90 52.05 6.56
C LYS A 20 -29.07 51.07 6.33
N PRO A 21 -30.33 51.47 6.57
CA PRO A 21 -31.48 50.61 6.28
C PRO A 21 -31.44 50.10 4.83
N GLY A 22 -31.44 48.77 4.65
CA GLY A 22 -31.37 48.12 3.34
C GLY A 22 -29.97 47.94 2.74
N GLU A 23 -28.91 48.48 3.37
CA GLU A 23 -27.53 48.40 2.87
C GLU A 23 -26.64 47.58 3.81
N LEU A 24 -26.23 46.39 3.35
CA LEU A 24 -25.33 45.48 4.07
C LEU A 24 -23.89 45.64 3.56
N ARG A 25 -22.95 45.93 4.48
CA ARG A 25 -21.52 45.81 4.22
C ARG A 25 -21.03 44.47 4.73
N LEU A 26 -20.47 43.67 3.82
CA LEU A 26 -19.78 42.44 4.15
C LEU A 26 -18.49 42.74 4.94
N ILE A 27 -18.37 42.16 6.13
CA ILE A 27 -17.21 42.29 7.03
C ILE A 27 -16.25 41.12 6.81
N GLY A 28 -16.77 39.92 6.57
CA GLY A 28 -15.97 38.71 6.41
C GLY A 28 -16.84 37.46 6.41
N ARG A 29 -16.26 36.32 6.77
CA ARG A 29 -16.97 35.06 6.98
C ARG A 29 -16.75 34.55 8.39
N THR A 30 -17.69 33.76 8.88
CA THR A 30 -17.63 33.10 10.19
C THR A 30 -16.88 31.78 10.10
N ASP A 31 -16.81 31.19 8.90
CA ASP A 31 -16.06 29.97 8.61
C ASP A 31 -14.65 30.27 8.05
N SER A 32 -13.84 29.23 8.00
CA SER A 32 -12.45 29.27 7.52
C SER A 32 -12.34 29.29 5.99
N GLN A 33 -13.39 29.67 5.25
CA GLN A 33 -13.39 29.56 3.79
C GLN A 33 -12.57 30.65 3.12
N VAL A 34 -11.79 30.29 2.10
CA VAL A 34 -10.92 31.23 1.37
C VAL A 34 -11.14 31.18 -0.14
N LYS A 35 -10.89 32.30 -0.81
CA LYS A 35 -10.79 32.36 -2.28
C LYS A 35 -9.34 32.31 -2.71
N ILE A 36 -8.98 31.34 -3.54
CA ILE A 36 -7.63 31.16 -4.09
C ILE A 36 -7.77 30.95 -5.61
N ARG A 37 -7.22 31.87 -6.41
CA ARG A 37 -7.24 31.81 -7.88
C ARG A 37 -8.62 31.54 -8.49
N GLY A 38 -9.66 32.18 -7.94
CA GLY A 38 -11.05 32.02 -8.38
C GLY A 38 -11.79 30.83 -7.76
N TYR A 39 -11.09 29.89 -7.13
CA TYR A 39 -11.70 28.76 -6.43
C TYR A 39 -12.08 29.12 -5.00
N ARG A 40 -13.23 28.64 -4.56
CA ARG A 40 -13.73 28.78 -3.21
C ARG A 40 -13.38 27.49 -2.45
N ILE A 41 -12.44 27.58 -1.53
CA ILE A 41 -11.84 26.43 -0.84
C ILE A 41 -12.22 26.47 0.64
N GLU A 42 -12.79 25.37 1.13
CA GLU A 42 -13.02 25.15 2.55
C GLU A 42 -11.72 24.65 3.19
N LEU A 43 -11.08 25.48 4.02
CA LEU A 43 -9.83 25.08 4.67
C LEU A 43 -10.02 23.87 5.58
N GLY A 44 -11.19 23.72 6.20
CA GLY A 44 -11.53 22.58 7.05
C GLY A 44 -11.50 21.23 6.33
N ASP A 45 -11.86 21.18 5.04
CA ASP A 45 -11.82 19.95 4.24
C ASP A 45 -10.37 19.52 3.99
N VAL A 46 -9.49 20.48 3.70
CA VAL A 46 -8.05 20.25 3.54
C VAL A 46 -7.42 19.82 4.88
N GLU A 47 -7.74 20.52 5.97
CA GLU A 47 -7.27 20.19 7.33
C GLU A 47 -7.70 18.77 7.73
N THR A 48 -8.94 18.40 7.46
CA THR A 48 -9.50 17.07 7.76
C THR A 48 -8.83 15.99 6.91
N ALA A 49 -8.66 16.24 5.60
CA ALA A 49 -8.02 15.29 4.70
C ALA A 49 -6.56 15.03 5.07
N ILE A 50 -5.81 16.07 5.50
CA ILE A 50 -4.43 15.92 5.99
C ILE A 50 -4.41 15.20 7.33
N SER A 51 -5.25 15.60 8.28
CA SER A 51 -5.29 15.00 9.63
C SER A 51 -5.79 13.54 9.63
N SER A 52 -6.44 13.10 8.56
CA SER A 52 -6.80 11.68 8.36
C SER A 52 -5.61 10.77 8.04
N HIS A 53 -4.45 11.35 7.69
CA HIS A 53 -3.23 10.60 7.46
C HIS A 53 -2.62 10.13 8.78
N ARG A 54 -2.30 8.83 8.91
CA ARG A 54 -1.83 8.21 10.17
C ARG A 54 -0.62 8.88 10.82
N ASP A 55 0.25 9.48 10.02
CA ASP A 55 1.51 10.07 10.49
C ASP A 55 1.35 11.55 10.88
N VAL A 56 0.14 12.09 10.76
CA VAL A 56 -0.22 13.46 11.15
C VAL A 56 -1.07 13.43 12.42
N SER A 57 -0.69 14.21 13.42
CA SER A 57 -1.49 14.38 14.64
C SER A 57 -2.53 15.47 14.48
N VAL A 58 -2.16 16.58 13.84
CA VAL A 58 -3.02 17.73 13.59
C VAL A 58 -2.50 18.52 12.40
N ALA A 59 -3.41 19.09 11.61
CA ALA A 59 -3.07 19.98 10.49
C ALA A 59 -3.89 21.26 10.51
N VAL A 60 -3.30 22.33 9.97
CA VAL A 60 -3.94 23.63 9.77
C VAL A 60 -3.61 24.11 8.37
N ALA A 61 -4.63 24.50 7.63
CA ALA A 61 -4.47 25.09 6.30
C ALA A 61 -4.71 26.59 6.39
N VAL A 62 -3.93 27.37 5.64
CA VAL A 62 -4.08 28.82 5.55
C VAL A 62 -3.79 29.31 4.14
N LYS A 63 -4.35 30.47 3.83
CA LYS A 63 -4.01 31.23 2.63
C LYS A 63 -2.82 32.16 2.93
N ARG A 64 -1.81 32.15 2.05
CA ARG A 64 -0.67 33.10 2.00
C ARG A 64 -0.47 33.52 0.54
N ASP A 65 -0.50 34.82 0.23
CA ASP A 65 -0.26 35.36 -1.12
C ASP A 65 -0.94 34.61 -2.27
N ASP A 66 -2.26 34.37 -2.14
CA ASP A 66 -3.06 33.59 -3.11
C ASP A 66 -2.57 32.16 -3.35
N ARG A 67 -1.94 31.55 -2.35
CA ARG A 67 -1.56 30.14 -2.32
C ARG A 67 -2.07 29.48 -1.05
N LEU A 68 -2.32 28.19 -1.15
CA LEU A 68 -2.72 27.35 -0.03
C LEU A 68 -1.47 26.75 0.62
N VAL A 69 -1.33 26.90 1.93
CA VAL A 69 -0.23 26.39 2.73
C VAL A 69 -0.80 25.49 3.82
N ALA A 70 -0.24 24.29 3.97
CA ALA A 70 -0.61 23.38 5.04
C ALA A 70 0.53 23.25 6.05
N TYR A 71 0.19 23.43 7.32
CA TYR A 71 1.05 23.19 8.46
C TYR A 71 0.58 21.92 9.15
N TYR A 72 1.50 21.06 9.57
CA TYR A 72 1.11 19.82 10.22
C TYR A 72 2.13 19.42 11.30
N VAL A 73 1.63 18.70 12.30
CA VAL A 73 2.46 18.10 13.37
C VAL A 73 2.45 16.59 13.16
N ARG A 74 3.60 15.95 13.34
CA ARG A 74 3.76 14.50 13.15
C ARG A 74 3.36 13.71 14.39
N ASN A 75 2.83 12.51 14.21
CA ASN A 75 2.74 11.52 15.29
C ASN A 75 4.15 11.01 15.62
N ARG A 76 4.59 11.16 16.88
CA ARG A 76 5.95 10.79 17.34
C ARG A 76 6.15 9.27 17.52
N SER A 77 5.64 8.44 16.62
CA SER A 77 5.85 6.99 16.66
C SER A 77 6.93 6.59 15.66
N GLY A 78 8.17 6.41 16.13
CA GLY A 78 9.29 5.85 15.34
C GLY A 78 10.43 6.83 15.02
N ASN A 79 11.60 6.25 14.73
CA ASN A 79 12.97 6.81 14.66
C ASN A 79 13.22 7.87 13.55
N ALA A 80 12.37 8.88 13.40
CA ALA A 80 12.46 9.86 12.30
C ALA A 80 12.26 11.32 12.73
N ALA A 81 13.02 11.77 13.74
CA ALA A 81 13.17 13.19 14.05
C ALA A 81 14.11 13.94 13.06
N SER A 82 14.55 13.28 11.98
CA SER A 82 15.39 13.89 10.95
C SER A 82 14.56 14.82 10.05
N ASP A 83 15.18 15.91 9.58
CA ASP A 83 14.56 16.81 8.60
C ASP A 83 14.17 16.08 7.31
N THR A 84 14.90 15.02 6.94
CA THR A 84 14.56 14.11 5.84
C THR A 84 13.16 13.51 6.01
N GLY A 85 12.80 13.05 7.21
CA GLY A 85 11.49 12.46 7.48
C GLY A 85 10.34 13.49 7.47
N ARG A 86 10.64 14.76 7.84
CA ARG A 86 9.69 15.88 7.71
C ARG A 86 9.44 16.22 6.24
N ILE A 87 10.48 16.20 5.42
CA ILE A 87 10.38 16.49 3.98
C ILE A 87 9.62 15.36 3.26
N ALA A 88 9.94 14.10 3.55
CA ALA A 88 9.27 12.94 2.96
C ALA A 88 7.75 12.95 3.21
N LEU A 89 7.32 13.26 4.44
CA LEU A 89 5.89 13.31 4.77
C LEU A 89 5.15 14.45 4.04
N GLY A 90 5.79 15.60 3.82
CA GLY A 90 5.18 16.65 3.00
C GLY A 90 4.88 16.20 1.56
N ARG A 91 5.77 15.39 0.97
CA ARG A 91 5.57 14.80 -0.37
C ARG A 91 4.48 13.73 -0.37
N LEU A 92 4.48 12.84 0.63
CA LEU A 92 3.40 11.86 0.84
C LEU A 92 2.03 12.51 0.93
N LEU A 93 1.91 13.57 1.74
CA LEU A 93 0.66 14.29 1.92
C LEU A 93 0.14 14.88 0.61
N ARG A 94 1.02 15.32 -0.30
CA ARG A 94 0.60 15.81 -1.63
C ARG A 94 -0.07 14.71 -2.44
N SER A 95 0.57 13.54 -2.54
CA SER A 95 0.00 12.39 -3.26
C SER A 95 -1.30 11.90 -2.61
N TRP A 96 -1.29 11.79 -1.27
CA TRP A 96 -2.47 11.42 -0.48
C TRP A 96 -3.69 12.31 -0.71
N LEU A 97 -3.47 13.63 -0.81
CA LEU A 97 -4.56 14.58 -1.08
C LEU A 97 -5.02 14.53 -2.53
N ALA A 98 -4.16 14.21 -3.49
CA ALA A 98 -4.55 14.11 -4.90
C ALA A 98 -5.61 13.03 -5.15
N ASP A 99 -5.59 11.95 -4.37
CA ASP A 99 -6.59 10.86 -4.45
C ASP A 99 -7.94 11.23 -3.81
N ARG A 100 -8.01 12.34 -3.05
CA ARG A 100 -9.15 12.68 -2.17
C ARG A 100 -9.78 14.03 -2.45
N LEU A 101 -8.99 14.97 -2.96
CA LEU A 101 -9.38 16.35 -3.18
C LEU A 101 -9.10 16.77 -4.62
N PRO A 102 -9.90 17.68 -5.18
CA PRO A 102 -9.60 18.29 -6.47
C PRO A 102 -8.22 18.97 -6.47
N PRO A 103 -7.51 19.04 -7.62
CA PRO A 103 -6.15 19.60 -7.69
C PRO A 103 -6.00 21.01 -7.13
N TYR A 104 -7.02 21.86 -7.24
CA TYR A 104 -6.98 23.24 -6.72
C TYR A 104 -7.06 23.34 -5.19
N MET A 105 -7.45 22.27 -4.49
CA MET A 105 -7.48 22.18 -3.02
C MET A 105 -6.18 21.60 -2.45
N ILE A 106 -5.23 21.17 -3.30
CA ILE A 106 -3.94 20.63 -2.86
C ILE A 106 -3.02 21.80 -2.47
N PRO A 107 -2.50 21.84 -1.23
CA PRO A 107 -1.58 22.88 -0.79
C PRO A 107 -0.34 23.00 -1.68
N ALA A 108 0.08 24.23 -1.94
CA ALA A 108 1.33 24.52 -2.63
C ALA A 108 2.53 24.16 -1.75
N PHE A 109 2.42 24.38 -0.44
CA PHE A 109 3.48 24.15 0.54
C PHE A 109 2.97 23.30 1.71
N PHE A 110 3.85 22.43 2.21
CA PHE A 110 3.64 21.61 3.40
C PHE A 110 4.76 21.92 4.39
N VAL A 111 4.43 22.41 5.58
CA VAL A 111 5.37 22.83 6.61
C VAL A 111 5.18 21.95 7.84
N ALA A 112 6.19 21.16 8.18
CA ALA A 112 6.18 20.38 9.41
C ALA A 112 6.53 21.28 10.60
N LEU A 113 5.74 21.19 11.68
CA LEU A 113 6.00 21.87 12.94
C LEU A 113 6.10 20.84 14.07
N ASP A 114 6.88 21.17 15.11
CA ASP A 114 6.94 20.36 16.32
C ASP A 114 5.65 20.49 17.17
N ALA A 115 5.03 21.67 17.12
CA ALA A 115 3.73 21.95 17.70
C ALA A 115 3.07 23.12 16.95
N LEU A 116 1.73 23.13 16.89
CA LEU A 116 1.00 24.29 16.40
C LEU A 116 1.04 25.42 17.44
N PRO A 117 1.28 26.68 17.05
CA PRO A 117 1.19 27.80 17.96
C PRO A 117 -0.24 27.93 18.50
N GLN A 118 -0.37 28.20 19.81
CA GLN A 118 -1.65 28.31 20.49
C GLN A 118 -1.79 29.69 21.14
N THR A 119 -3.02 30.22 21.12
CA THR A 119 -3.43 31.39 21.90
C THR A 119 -3.45 31.05 23.40
N PRO A 120 -3.46 32.05 24.31
CA PRO A 120 -3.60 31.82 25.75
C PRO A 120 -4.83 30.99 26.17
N ASN A 121 -5.85 30.93 25.30
CA ASN A 121 -7.08 30.13 25.51
C ASN A 121 -6.99 28.72 24.90
N GLY A 122 -5.80 28.26 24.50
CA GLY A 122 -5.58 26.90 23.96
C GLY A 122 -6.08 26.67 22.52
N LYS A 123 -6.58 27.70 21.83
CA LYS A 123 -6.96 27.61 20.41
C LYS A 123 -5.74 27.85 19.52
N THR A 124 -5.67 27.18 18.37
CA THR A 124 -4.59 27.40 17.38
C THR A 124 -4.51 28.84 16.90
N ASP A 125 -3.34 29.46 17.05
CA ASP A 125 -3.04 30.80 16.58
C ASP A 125 -2.54 30.78 15.13
N ARG A 126 -3.47 30.91 14.19
CA ARG A 126 -3.16 30.93 12.75
C ARG A 126 -2.30 32.12 12.31
N LYS A 127 -2.21 33.19 13.12
CA LYS A 127 -1.41 34.38 12.81
C LYS A 127 0.04 34.21 13.25
N ALA A 128 0.28 33.41 14.28
CA ALA A 128 1.62 33.07 14.77
C ALA A 128 2.28 31.93 13.98
N LEU A 129 1.61 31.37 12.95
CA LEU A 129 2.21 30.39 12.07
C LEU A 129 3.37 31.03 11.29
N PRO A 130 4.56 30.39 11.27
CA PRO A 130 5.71 30.94 10.58
C PRO A 130 5.38 31.08 9.09
N ASP A 131 5.90 32.12 8.45
CA ASP A 131 5.80 32.18 7.00
C ASP A 131 6.45 30.93 6.40
N PRO A 132 5.88 30.37 5.31
CA PRO A 132 6.52 29.28 4.60
C PRO A 132 7.82 29.86 4.03
N VAL A 133 8.89 29.76 4.82
CA VAL A 133 10.22 30.02 4.30
C VAL A 133 10.36 29.04 3.15
N THR A 134 10.70 29.56 1.98
CA THR A 134 11.24 28.72 0.92
C THR A 134 12.54 28.19 1.52
N ASP A 135 12.47 27.11 2.30
CA ASP A 135 13.51 26.11 2.16
C ASP A 135 13.43 25.80 0.68
N ILE A 136 14.29 26.47 -0.08
CA ILE A 136 14.67 26.05 -1.40
C ILE A 136 15.23 24.67 -1.09
N GLN A 137 14.34 23.68 -1.14
CA GLN A 137 14.69 22.29 -1.03
C GLN A 137 15.76 22.14 -2.11
N VAL A 138 17.01 22.08 -1.69
CA VAL A 138 18.10 21.73 -2.59
C VAL A 138 17.90 20.24 -2.83
N LEU A 139 16.87 19.92 -3.61
CA LEU A 139 16.67 18.60 -4.15
C LEU A 139 17.94 18.31 -4.91
N ARG A 140 18.66 17.27 -4.50
CA ARG A 140 19.75 16.76 -5.32
C ARG A 140 19.11 16.30 -6.60
N ARG A 141 19.44 17.02 -7.68
CA ARG A 141 18.90 16.75 -8.99
C ARG A 141 19.61 15.54 -9.58
N ALA A 142 18.95 14.92 -10.54
CA ALA A 142 19.59 13.95 -11.40
C ALA A 142 20.82 14.60 -12.04
N GLU A 143 21.97 13.97 -11.88
CA GLU A 143 23.25 14.39 -12.45
C GLU A 143 23.55 13.63 -13.75
N THR A 144 22.97 12.45 -13.93
CA THR A 144 23.13 11.60 -15.11
C THR A 144 21.85 11.50 -15.93
N GLU A 145 21.96 11.15 -17.23
CA GLU A 145 20.79 10.89 -18.09
C GLU A 145 19.91 9.77 -17.53
N LEU A 146 20.53 8.75 -16.95
CA LEU A 146 19.81 7.62 -16.36
C LEU A 146 19.03 8.03 -15.10
N GLN A 147 19.63 8.84 -14.23
CA GLN A 147 18.91 9.42 -13.09
C GLN A 147 17.75 10.32 -13.54
N HIS A 148 17.91 11.03 -14.66
CA HIS A 148 16.83 11.85 -15.23
C HIS A 148 15.67 10.98 -15.71
N SER A 149 15.95 9.94 -16.50
CA SER A 149 14.93 8.99 -16.98
C SER A 149 14.18 8.31 -15.83
N ILE A 150 14.89 7.91 -14.78
CA ILE A 150 14.27 7.32 -13.59
C ILE A 150 13.41 8.34 -12.83
N SER A 151 13.92 9.55 -12.61
CA SER A 151 13.16 10.62 -11.94
C SER A 151 11.90 10.98 -12.72
N GLN A 152 11.96 10.99 -14.06
CA GLN A 152 10.79 11.22 -14.91
C GLN A 152 9.76 10.08 -14.82
N ALA A 153 10.21 8.83 -14.85
CA ALA A 153 9.33 7.68 -14.68
C ALA A 153 8.63 7.71 -13.33
N TRP A 154 9.35 8.04 -12.27
CA TRP A 154 8.79 8.20 -10.93
C TRP A 154 7.82 9.37 -10.85
N SER A 155 8.16 10.52 -11.43
CA SER A 155 7.29 11.70 -11.45
C SER A 155 5.95 11.41 -12.11
N LEU A 156 5.98 10.70 -13.25
CA LEU A 156 4.78 10.29 -13.97
C LEU A 156 3.87 9.39 -13.13
N VAL A 157 4.45 8.46 -12.36
CA VAL A 157 3.70 7.46 -11.59
C VAL A 157 3.23 8.01 -10.24
N LEU A 158 4.05 8.82 -9.57
CA LEU A 158 3.75 9.42 -8.27
C LEU A 158 2.88 10.68 -8.39
N GLY A 159 2.87 11.31 -9.57
CA GLY A 159 2.07 12.51 -9.86
C GLY A 159 2.68 13.81 -9.36
N HIS A 160 3.98 13.84 -9.07
CA HIS A 160 4.70 15.05 -8.66
C HIS A 160 6.17 15.06 -9.13
N ASP A 161 6.71 16.26 -9.37
CA ASP A 161 8.06 16.52 -9.89
C ASP A 161 9.12 16.78 -8.81
N GLN A 162 8.71 16.82 -7.54
CA GLN A 162 9.59 17.02 -6.39
C GLN A 162 10.21 15.69 -5.93
N ILE A 163 11.13 15.14 -6.73
CA ILE A 163 11.85 13.90 -6.42
C ILE A 163 13.33 14.25 -6.26
N ASP A 164 13.88 13.98 -5.07
CA ASP A 164 15.31 13.96 -4.83
C ASP A 164 15.88 12.61 -5.28
N VAL A 165 17.10 12.60 -5.80
CA VAL A 165 17.73 11.34 -6.24
C VAL A 165 17.95 10.34 -5.09
N ASP A 166 18.00 10.83 -3.85
CA ASP A 166 18.16 10.03 -2.64
C ASP A 166 16.83 9.71 -1.94
N ASP A 167 15.70 10.14 -2.51
CA ASP A 167 14.39 9.81 -1.97
C ASP A 167 14.11 8.32 -2.09
N ASN A 168 13.62 7.74 -0.99
CA ASN A 168 13.07 6.40 -1.00
C ASN A 168 11.68 6.41 -1.67
N PHE A 169 11.51 5.61 -2.72
CA PHE A 169 10.30 5.50 -3.52
C PHE A 169 9.03 5.35 -2.66
N PHE A 170 9.08 4.47 -1.66
CA PHE A 170 7.92 4.17 -0.80
C PHE A 170 7.64 5.30 0.19
N GLU A 171 8.68 6.01 0.63
CA GLU A 171 8.55 7.15 1.54
C GLU A 171 8.03 8.41 0.85
N ILE A 172 7.93 8.42 -0.48
CA ILE A 172 7.38 9.56 -1.25
C ILE A 172 6.07 9.22 -1.97
N GLY A 173 5.44 8.08 -1.65
CA GLY A 173 4.09 7.74 -2.12
C GLY A 173 4.05 6.56 -3.08
N GLY A 174 5.16 5.85 -3.22
CA GLY A 174 5.23 4.59 -3.93
C GLY A 174 4.62 3.43 -3.14
N ASP A 175 4.04 2.48 -3.87
CA ASP A 175 3.60 1.18 -3.37
C ASP A 175 3.97 0.10 -4.39
N SER A 176 3.62 -1.16 -4.09
CA SER A 176 3.90 -2.30 -4.96
C SER A 176 3.26 -2.17 -6.35
N ALA A 177 2.03 -1.65 -6.44
CA ALA A 177 1.34 -1.45 -7.72
C ALA A 177 1.97 -0.33 -8.55
N ARG A 178 2.42 0.75 -7.91
CA ARG A 178 3.13 1.86 -8.53
C ARG A 178 4.53 1.45 -8.98
N ILE A 179 5.23 0.56 -8.26
CA ILE A 179 6.51 -0.01 -8.72
C ILE A 179 6.36 -0.75 -10.05
N VAL A 180 5.30 -1.56 -10.22
CA VAL A 180 5.06 -2.27 -11.48
C VAL A 180 4.81 -1.29 -12.64
N ARG A 181 4.14 -0.17 -12.36
CA ARG A 181 3.96 0.91 -13.37
C ARG A 181 5.28 1.60 -13.71
N VAL A 182 6.11 1.90 -12.70
CA VAL A 182 7.46 2.46 -12.90
C VAL A 182 8.29 1.51 -13.75
N GLN A 183 8.26 0.21 -13.48
CA GLN A 183 8.95 -0.81 -14.27
C GLN A 183 8.56 -0.71 -15.75
N ALA A 184 7.27 -0.74 -16.07
CA ALA A 184 6.80 -0.69 -17.46
C ALA A 184 7.21 0.61 -18.18
N VAL A 185 7.20 1.75 -17.47
CA VAL A 185 7.65 3.04 -18.02
C VAL A 185 9.16 3.02 -18.27
N LEU A 186 9.94 2.50 -17.32
CA LEU A 186 11.39 2.40 -17.42
C LEU A 186 11.82 1.48 -18.57
N GLU A 187 11.23 0.29 -18.67
CA GLU A 187 11.52 -0.67 -19.75
C GLU A 187 11.28 -0.05 -21.13
N LYS A 188 10.16 0.68 -21.27
CA LYS A 188 9.84 1.39 -22.50
C LYS A 188 10.83 2.51 -22.82
N SER A 189 11.29 3.24 -21.80
CA SER A 189 12.23 4.36 -21.97
C SER A 189 13.67 3.92 -22.22
N LEU A 190 14.11 2.81 -21.59
CA LEU A 190 15.49 2.32 -21.64
C LEU A 190 15.70 1.25 -22.72
N GLY A 191 14.63 0.68 -23.28
CA GLY A 191 14.70 -0.36 -24.31
C GLY A 191 15.31 -1.68 -23.81
N GLN A 192 15.32 -1.91 -22.50
CA GLN A 192 15.84 -3.13 -21.86
C GLN A 192 14.93 -3.58 -20.71
N PRO A 193 14.85 -4.89 -20.41
CA PRO A 193 14.04 -5.40 -19.32
C PRO A 193 14.56 -4.90 -17.97
N VAL A 194 13.66 -4.55 -17.06
CA VAL A 194 13.96 -4.11 -15.70
C VAL A 194 13.22 -5.04 -14.75
N PHE A 195 13.94 -5.83 -13.96
CA PHE A 195 13.30 -6.80 -13.07
C PHE A 195 12.66 -6.12 -11.86
N ALA A 196 11.38 -6.42 -11.58
CA ALA A 196 10.66 -5.89 -10.43
C ALA A 196 11.43 -6.08 -9.11
N ALA A 197 12.02 -7.25 -8.88
CA ALA A 197 12.82 -7.54 -7.69
C ALA A 197 13.93 -6.49 -7.44
N LYS A 198 14.56 -6.00 -8.50
CA LYS A 198 15.63 -4.99 -8.40
C LYS A 198 15.12 -3.59 -8.05
N LEU A 199 13.88 -3.27 -8.38
CA LEU A 199 13.21 -2.04 -7.94
C LEU A 199 12.90 -2.08 -6.43
N PHE A 200 12.72 -3.27 -5.84
CA PHE A 200 12.58 -3.45 -4.39
C PHE A 200 13.93 -3.44 -3.65
N GLU A 201 15.02 -3.87 -4.30
CA GLU A 201 16.38 -3.80 -3.74
C GLU A 201 16.97 -2.38 -3.82
N HIS A 202 16.69 -1.64 -4.89
CA HIS A 202 17.21 -0.31 -5.17
C HIS A 202 16.09 0.73 -5.17
N TYR A 203 15.67 1.11 -3.97
CA TYR A 203 14.50 1.95 -3.71
C TYR A 203 14.78 3.47 -3.80
N THR A 204 15.92 3.91 -4.33
CA THR A 204 16.22 5.32 -4.62
C THR A 204 16.63 5.52 -6.07
N VAL A 205 16.43 6.70 -6.64
CA VAL A 205 16.87 7.00 -8.02
C VAL A 205 18.38 6.80 -8.17
N ARG A 206 19.18 7.24 -7.19
CA ARG A 206 20.64 7.08 -7.20
C ARG A 206 21.04 5.60 -7.20
N SER A 207 20.47 4.80 -6.30
CA SER A 207 20.81 3.37 -6.19
C SER A 207 20.38 2.58 -7.42
N LEU A 208 19.20 2.87 -7.97
CA LEU A 208 18.71 2.23 -9.18
C LEU A 208 19.53 2.62 -10.42
N ALA A 209 19.89 3.90 -10.55
CA ALA A 209 20.77 4.36 -11.61
C ALA A 209 22.14 3.67 -11.53
N ALA A 210 22.74 3.59 -10.35
CA ALA A 210 24.02 2.91 -10.17
C ALA A 210 23.95 1.43 -10.60
N TYR A 211 22.91 0.71 -10.20
CA TYR A 211 22.69 -0.68 -10.60
C TYR A 211 22.54 -0.85 -12.13
N LEU A 212 21.73 -0.01 -12.75
CA LEU A 212 21.47 -0.06 -14.19
C LEU A 212 22.69 0.37 -15.01
N SER A 213 23.50 1.32 -14.52
CA SER A 213 24.79 1.71 -15.13
C SER A 213 25.81 0.56 -15.09
N HIS A 214 25.99 -0.10 -13.94
CA HIS A 214 26.89 -1.25 -13.84
C HIS A 214 26.41 -2.40 -14.74
N SER A 215 25.10 -2.65 -14.82
CA SER A 215 24.52 -3.65 -15.72
C SER A 215 24.78 -3.33 -17.21
N ALA A 216 24.90 -2.05 -17.58
CA ALA A 216 25.23 -1.62 -18.93
C ALA A 216 26.75 -1.72 -19.22
N GLU A 217 27.59 -1.41 -18.24
CA GLU A 217 29.06 -1.56 -18.35
C GLU A 217 29.48 -3.04 -18.40
N THR A 218 28.86 -3.90 -17.60
CA THR A 218 29.01 -5.37 -17.69
C THR A 218 28.43 -5.94 -18.99
N LYS A 219 27.66 -5.15 -19.76
CA LYS A 219 27.19 -5.54 -21.10
C LYS A 219 28.25 -5.26 -22.19
N LEU A 220 29.15 -4.30 -21.96
CA LEU A 220 30.30 -4.01 -22.84
C LEU A 220 31.48 -4.97 -22.59
N GLU A 221 31.68 -5.44 -21.37
CA GLU A 221 32.52 -6.60 -21.08
C GLU A 221 31.66 -7.85 -20.99
N ALA A 222 31.32 -8.41 -22.15
CA ALA A 222 30.59 -9.68 -22.31
C ALA A 222 29.39 -9.85 -21.37
N ALA A 223 28.21 -9.45 -21.85
CA ALA A 223 26.94 -9.86 -21.29
C ALA A 223 26.99 -11.35 -20.89
N PRO A 224 26.57 -11.74 -19.66
CA PRO A 224 26.22 -13.13 -19.45
C PRO A 224 25.08 -13.39 -20.42
N THR A 225 25.38 -14.12 -21.49
CA THR A 225 24.39 -14.91 -22.19
C THR A 225 23.60 -15.57 -21.08
N VAL A 226 22.27 -15.44 -21.10
CA VAL A 226 21.42 -16.41 -20.43
C VAL A 226 21.70 -17.71 -21.18
N CYS A 227 22.84 -18.31 -20.87
CA CYS A 227 23.07 -19.71 -21.11
C CYS A 227 21.91 -20.37 -20.36
N PRO A 228 21.30 -21.43 -20.91
CA PRO A 228 20.76 -22.44 -20.02
C PRO A 228 21.86 -22.65 -19.00
N ARG A 229 21.62 -22.28 -17.72
CA ARG A 229 22.59 -22.56 -16.66
C ARG A 229 23.03 -23.97 -16.95
N GLU A 230 24.33 -24.18 -17.22
CA GLU A 230 24.85 -25.53 -17.16
C GLU A 230 24.27 -26.08 -15.86
N ARG A 231 23.73 -27.30 -15.90
CA ARG A 231 23.34 -27.97 -14.66
C ARG A 231 24.62 -28.23 -13.89
N ASN A 232 25.19 -27.16 -13.34
CA ASN A 232 26.13 -27.21 -12.25
C ASN A 232 25.31 -27.89 -11.18
N SER A 233 25.66 -29.15 -10.95
CA SER A 233 25.30 -29.90 -9.77
C SER A 233 25.97 -29.26 -8.56
N GLU A 234 25.69 -27.98 -8.32
CA GLU A 234 25.99 -27.37 -7.05
C GLU A 234 25.04 -27.99 -6.04
N ASP A 235 25.61 -28.55 -4.99
CA ASP A 235 24.85 -29.15 -3.91
C ASP A 235 24.01 -28.06 -3.24
N ILE A 236 22.69 -28.29 -3.18
CA ILE A 236 21.77 -27.41 -2.46
C ILE A 236 21.55 -28.01 -1.08
N ALA A 237 21.82 -27.22 -0.04
CA ALA A 237 21.44 -27.56 1.32
C ALA A 237 20.01 -27.09 1.60
N ILE A 238 19.09 -28.04 1.87
CA ILE A 238 17.80 -27.72 2.47
C ILE A 238 18.03 -27.50 3.96
N ILE A 239 18.18 -26.25 4.35
CA ILE A 239 18.47 -25.85 5.73
C ILE A 239 17.22 -25.76 6.62
N SER A 240 16.03 -25.67 6.03
CA SER A 240 14.76 -25.60 6.75
C SER A 240 13.57 -25.92 5.83
N MET A 241 12.46 -26.33 6.46
CA MET A 241 11.16 -26.53 5.84
C MET A 241 10.07 -26.04 6.79
N ALA A 242 8.97 -25.55 6.22
CA ALA A 242 7.73 -25.21 6.92
C ALA A 242 6.56 -25.58 6.01
N CYS A 243 5.44 -26.03 6.59
CA CYS A 243 4.26 -26.42 5.82
C CYS A 243 2.97 -26.25 6.63
N ARG A 244 1.86 -26.16 5.89
CA ARG A 244 0.49 -26.19 6.42
C ARG A 244 -0.27 -27.20 5.59
N LEU A 245 -0.73 -28.28 6.21
CA LEU A 245 -1.32 -29.42 5.52
C LEU A 245 -2.61 -29.87 6.21
N PRO A 246 -3.52 -30.55 5.49
CA PRO A 246 -4.71 -31.16 6.10
C PRO A 246 -4.37 -32.15 7.22
N GLY A 247 -5.32 -32.37 8.12
CA GLY A 247 -5.16 -33.27 9.28
C GLY A 247 -4.54 -32.59 10.50
N GLY A 248 -4.69 -31.27 10.64
CA GLY A 248 -4.15 -30.50 11.76
C GLY A 248 -2.64 -30.30 11.72
N VAL A 249 -2.01 -30.49 10.56
CA VAL A 249 -0.56 -30.41 10.40
C VAL A 249 -0.13 -28.97 10.19
N THR A 250 0.58 -28.44 11.18
CA THR A 250 1.09 -27.07 11.20
C THR A 250 2.59 -26.99 10.95
N ASN A 251 3.32 -28.09 10.92
CA ASN A 251 4.76 -28.10 10.65
C ASN A 251 5.24 -29.47 10.09
N PRO A 252 6.49 -29.57 9.59
CA PRO A 252 7.00 -30.81 9.01
C PRO A 252 7.10 -31.98 10.00
N ASP A 253 7.31 -31.72 11.29
CA ASP A 253 7.43 -32.76 12.31
C ASP A 253 6.07 -33.44 12.54
N GLU A 254 5.00 -32.65 12.62
CA GLU A 254 3.61 -33.13 12.68
C GLU A 254 3.20 -33.87 11.41
N PHE A 255 3.66 -33.43 10.23
CA PHE A 255 3.42 -34.17 8.99
C PHE A 255 4.03 -35.57 9.07
N TRP A 256 5.27 -35.66 9.55
CA TRP A 256 5.96 -36.93 9.70
C TRP A 256 5.26 -37.84 10.73
N GLN A 257 4.74 -37.27 11.81
CA GLN A 257 3.94 -37.99 12.79
C GLN A 257 2.64 -38.55 12.18
N LEU A 258 1.91 -37.72 11.43
CA LEU A 258 0.69 -38.13 10.72
C LEU A 258 0.94 -39.33 9.79
N LEU A 259 2.06 -39.31 9.05
CA LEU A 259 2.46 -40.40 8.17
C LEU A 259 2.82 -41.68 8.95
N GLN A 260 3.58 -41.56 10.05
CA GLN A 260 3.94 -42.69 10.90
C GLN A 260 2.71 -43.36 11.52
N ASP A 261 1.73 -42.55 11.94
CA ASP A 261 0.50 -43.05 12.56
C ASP A 261 -0.50 -43.61 11.54
N GLY A 262 -0.23 -43.47 10.22
CA GLY A 262 -1.13 -43.91 9.16
C GLY A 262 -2.47 -43.17 9.16
N SER A 263 -2.50 -41.94 9.68
CA SER A 263 -3.71 -41.13 9.81
C SER A 263 -4.11 -40.48 8.47
N ASP A 264 -5.42 -40.31 8.25
CA ASP A 264 -5.98 -39.70 7.03
C ASP A 264 -6.37 -38.24 7.29
N GLY A 265 -5.72 -37.30 6.59
CA GLY A 265 -6.04 -35.87 6.66
C GLY A 265 -7.30 -35.46 5.87
N ILE A 266 -7.97 -36.42 5.23
CA ILE A 266 -9.21 -36.20 4.48
C ILE A 266 -10.41 -36.40 5.41
N ILE A 267 -11.10 -35.31 5.71
CA ILE A 267 -12.26 -35.27 6.61
C ILE A 267 -13.53 -34.90 5.84
N ASP A 268 -14.69 -35.11 6.46
CA ASP A 268 -15.94 -34.51 5.97
C ASP A 268 -15.82 -32.98 5.99
N VAL A 269 -16.48 -32.30 5.04
CA VAL A 269 -16.46 -30.83 4.98
C VAL A 269 -16.89 -30.26 6.34
N PRO A 270 -16.07 -29.42 7.00
CA PRO A 270 -16.41 -28.83 8.28
C PRO A 270 -17.65 -27.92 8.18
N GLN A 271 -18.50 -27.92 9.22
CA GLN A 271 -19.77 -27.15 9.25
C GLN A 271 -19.59 -25.63 8.97
N GLY A 272 -18.41 -25.07 9.23
CA GLY A 272 -18.08 -23.66 8.98
C GLY A 272 -17.70 -23.31 7.53
N ARG A 273 -17.53 -24.29 6.63
CA ARG A 273 -17.05 -24.04 5.25
C ARG A 273 -18.17 -23.67 4.28
N TRP A 274 -19.11 -24.58 4.03
CA TRP A 274 -20.31 -24.36 3.22
C TRP A 274 -21.38 -25.38 3.59
N ASP A 275 -22.62 -25.12 3.17
CA ASP A 275 -23.71 -26.07 3.40
C ASP A 275 -23.65 -27.20 2.37
N ASN A 276 -23.28 -28.41 2.82
CA ASN A 276 -23.23 -29.58 1.96
C ASN A 276 -24.60 -29.97 1.40
N ALA A 277 -25.69 -29.73 2.15
CA ALA A 277 -27.02 -30.16 1.76
C ALA A 277 -27.56 -29.39 0.54
N GLU A 278 -27.08 -28.16 0.32
CA GLU A 278 -27.44 -27.33 -0.83
C GLU A 278 -26.65 -27.68 -2.11
N LEU A 279 -25.53 -28.39 -1.98
CA LEU A 279 -24.55 -28.62 -3.06
C LEU A 279 -24.43 -30.10 -3.47
N ASP A 280 -25.03 -31.03 -2.72
CA ASP A 280 -25.01 -32.46 -3.03
C ASP A 280 -26.12 -32.81 -4.05
N SER A 281 -25.76 -32.80 -5.33
CA SER A 281 -26.65 -33.28 -6.40
C SER A 281 -26.71 -34.81 -6.38
N PRO A 282 -27.91 -35.44 -6.36
CA PRO A 282 -28.05 -36.89 -6.40
C PRO A 282 -27.60 -37.51 -7.74
N ASP A 283 -27.42 -36.69 -8.79
CA ASP A 283 -26.85 -37.11 -10.07
C ASP A 283 -25.32 -37.29 -9.98
N PRO A 284 -24.77 -38.52 -10.18
CA PRO A 284 -23.33 -38.81 -10.15
C PRO A 284 -22.51 -38.08 -11.20
N SER A 285 -23.15 -37.55 -12.25
CA SER A 285 -22.51 -36.88 -13.38
C SER A 285 -22.56 -35.35 -13.30
N SER A 286 -23.20 -34.78 -12.26
CA SER A 286 -23.35 -33.34 -12.12
C SER A 286 -22.02 -32.63 -11.86
N PRO A 287 -21.69 -31.55 -12.60
CA PRO A 287 -20.49 -30.75 -12.37
C PRO A 287 -20.50 -30.02 -11.02
N THR A 288 -21.66 -29.92 -10.34
CA THR A 288 -21.78 -29.30 -9.01
C THR A 288 -21.57 -30.27 -7.85
N LYS A 289 -21.28 -31.55 -8.10
CA LYS A 289 -20.99 -32.50 -7.02
C LYS A 289 -19.67 -32.16 -6.32
N ILE A 290 -19.76 -31.37 -5.26
CA ILE A 290 -18.64 -31.16 -4.34
C ILE A 290 -18.47 -32.44 -3.54
N ARG A 291 -17.24 -32.97 -3.48
CA ARG A 291 -16.97 -34.16 -2.67
C ARG A 291 -17.26 -33.81 -1.21
N ALA A 292 -18.12 -34.59 -0.55
CA ALA A 292 -18.45 -34.45 0.87
C ALA A 292 -17.22 -34.57 1.79
N ARG A 293 -16.09 -35.06 1.26
CA ARG A 293 -14.80 -35.20 1.94
C ARG A 293 -13.68 -34.49 1.20
N GLY A 294 -12.76 -33.88 1.95
CA GLY A 294 -11.61 -33.15 1.43
C GLY A 294 -10.53 -32.90 2.49
N GLY A 295 -9.37 -32.45 2.03
CA GLY A 295 -8.32 -31.94 2.92
C GLY A 295 -8.56 -30.46 3.21
N PHE A 296 -8.64 -30.10 4.48
CA PHE A 296 -8.88 -28.73 4.92
C PHE A 296 -7.76 -28.28 5.85
N ILE A 297 -7.26 -27.08 5.60
CA ILE A 297 -6.34 -26.37 6.49
C ILE A 297 -7.20 -25.67 7.54
N GLU A 298 -6.92 -25.89 8.82
CA GLU A 298 -7.60 -25.20 9.90
C GLU A 298 -7.15 -23.74 9.98
N ASP A 299 -8.02 -22.86 10.48
CA ASP A 299 -7.70 -21.45 10.74
C ASP A 299 -7.11 -20.67 9.55
N ILE A 300 -7.43 -21.08 8.31
CA ILE A 300 -6.91 -20.44 7.09
C ILE A 300 -7.23 -18.94 6.99
N ASP A 301 -8.29 -18.50 7.68
CA ASP A 301 -8.75 -17.11 7.75
C ASP A 301 -8.16 -16.32 8.92
N LEU A 302 -7.36 -16.95 9.78
CA LEU A 302 -6.59 -16.27 10.82
C LEU A 302 -5.23 -15.81 10.26
N PHE A 303 -4.83 -14.59 10.62
CA PHE A 303 -3.58 -14.00 10.17
C PHE A 303 -3.15 -12.85 11.11
N ASP A 304 -1.90 -12.86 11.58
CA ASP A 304 -1.36 -11.73 12.36
C ASP A 304 -0.91 -10.58 11.45
N ALA A 305 -1.88 -9.80 10.98
CA ALA A 305 -1.63 -8.67 10.10
C ALA A 305 -0.63 -7.66 10.69
N SER A 306 -0.65 -7.46 12.02
CA SER A 306 0.19 -6.46 12.68
C SER A 306 1.66 -6.84 12.65
N PHE A 307 1.96 -8.13 12.82
CA PHE A 307 3.30 -8.68 12.71
C PHE A 307 3.91 -8.44 11.34
N PHE A 308 3.13 -8.63 10.27
CA PHE A 308 3.56 -8.41 8.88
C PHE A 308 3.45 -6.94 8.43
N GLY A 309 3.09 -6.01 9.31
CA GLY A 309 2.93 -4.59 8.97
C GLY A 309 1.78 -4.30 8.01
N ILE A 310 0.81 -5.22 7.90
CA ILE A 310 -0.38 -5.12 7.05
C ILE A 310 -1.53 -4.53 7.86
N TYR A 311 -2.28 -3.62 7.27
CA TYR A 311 -3.41 -3.02 7.98
C TYR A 311 -4.57 -4.01 8.14
N PRO A 312 -5.33 -3.98 9.26
CA PRO A 312 -6.47 -4.87 9.46
C PRO A 312 -7.54 -4.80 8.36
N ARG A 313 -7.70 -3.64 7.71
CA ARG A 313 -8.62 -3.50 6.56
C ARG A 313 -8.09 -4.19 5.31
N GLU A 314 -6.79 -4.13 5.09
CA GLU A 314 -6.11 -4.75 3.95
C GLU A 314 -6.04 -6.26 4.12
N ALA A 315 -5.71 -6.75 5.32
CA ALA A 315 -5.68 -8.17 5.66
C ALA A 315 -7.02 -8.88 5.39
N ARG A 316 -8.16 -8.21 5.62
CA ARG A 316 -9.50 -8.76 5.30
C ARG A 316 -9.76 -8.95 3.80
N ALA A 317 -8.97 -8.31 2.95
CA ALA A 317 -9.07 -8.39 1.49
C ALA A 317 -7.94 -9.23 0.87
N LEU A 318 -6.98 -9.71 1.68
CA LEU A 318 -5.93 -10.60 1.20
C LEU A 318 -6.49 -11.99 0.97
N ASP A 319 -5.97 -12.65 -0.05
CA ASP A 319 -6.23 -14.07 -0.25
C ASP A 319 -5.63 -14.84 0.94
N PRO A 320 -6.40 -15.68 1.64
CA PRO A 320 -5.92 -16.55 2.72
C PRO A 320 -4.67 -17.36 2.35
N MET A 321 -4.52 -17.77 1.09
CA MET A 321 -3.30 -18.43 0.62
C MET A 321 -2.08 -17.50 0.66
N GLN A 322 -2.24 -16.21 0.37
CA GLN A 322 -1.16 -15.22 0.50
C GLN A 322 -0.78 -15.02 1.96
N CYS A 323 -1.76 -14.93 2.86
CA CYS A 323 -1.54 -14.86 4.31
C CYS A 323 -0.74 -16.07 4.82
N LEU A 324 -1.19 -17.28 4.45
CA LEU A 324 -0.54 -18.53 4.80
C LEU A 324 0.90 -18.62 4.24
N THR A 325 1.10 -18.15 3.02
CA THR A 325 2.41 -18.05 2.37
C THR A 325 3.35 -17.16 3.18
N LEU A 326 2.90 -16.00 3.65
CA LEU A 326 3.73 -15.09 4.45
C LEU A 326 4.13 -15.73 5.78
N GLU A 327 3.18 -16.34 6.49
CA GLU A 327 3.44 -17.03 7.76
C GLU A 327 4.39 -18.21 7.58
N THR A 328 4.15 -19.06 6.58
CA THR A 328 4.97 -20.25 6.32
C THR A 328 6.39 -19.86 5.89
N CYS A 329 6.55 -18.79 5.10
CA CYS A 329 7.87 -18.24 4.77
C CYS A 329 8.62 -17.78 6.02
N TRP A 330 7.94 -17.02 6.89
CA TRP A 330 8.55 -16.50 8.10
C TRP A 330 9.00 -17.63 9.02
N GLU A 331 8.12 -18.60 9.27
CA GLU A 331 8.45 -19.79 10.04
C GLU A 331 9.65 -20.55 9.44
N GLY A 332 9.70 -20.68 8.11
CA GLY A 332 10.82 -21.30 7.42
C GLY A 332 12.16 -20.65 7.78
N PHE A 333 12.22 -19.33 7.83
CA PHE A 333 13.42 -18.59 8.22
C PHE A 333 13.74 -18.69 9.72
N GLU A 334 12.73 -18.62 10.59
CA GLU A 334 12.94 -18.77 12.03
C GLU A 334 13.46 -20.17 12.39
N ARG A 335 12.87 -21.22 11.80
CA ARG A 335 13.33 -22.60 11.97
C ARG A 335 14.75 -22.81 11.44
N ALA A 336 15.13 -22.09 10.39
CA ALA A 336 16.49 -22.11 9.86
C ALA A 336 17.50 -21.41 10.81
N GLY A 337 17.03 -20.62 11.78
CA GLY A 337 17.86 -19.81 12.66
C GLY A 337 18.47 -18.57 11.99
N TYR A 338 17.90 -18.12 10.86
CA TYR A 338 18.40 -16.95 10.13
C TYR A 338 17.66 -15.68 10.55
N THR A 339 18.42 -14.66 10.93
CA THR A 339 17.89 -13.30 11.08
C THR A 339 17.79 -12.60 9.72
N THR A 340 16.92 -11.59 9.62
CA THR A 340 16.80 -10.75 8.41
C THR A 340 18.11 -10.09 8.02
N GLN A 341 18.98 -9.78 8.98
CA GLN A 341 20.31 -9.23 8.73
C GLN A 341 21.25 -10.25 8.07
N GLN A 342 21.20 -11.52 8.49
CA GLN A 342 22.02 -12.59 7.90
C GLN A 342 21.56 -12.97 6.49
N LEU A 343 20.28 -12.81 6.17
CA LEU A 343 19.74 -13.07 4.84
C LEU A 343 20.21 -12.06 3.79
N ARG A 344 20.43 -10.80 4.18
CA ARG A 344 20.86 -9.74 3.26
C ARG A 344 22.21 -10.07 2.65
N GLY A 345 22.24 -10.25 1.32
CA GLY A 345 23.44 -10.54 0.55
C GLY A 345 23.91 -12.00 0.62
N SER A 346 23.16 -12.88 1.29
CA SER A 346 23.40 -14.32 1.28
C SER A 346 22.92 -14.97 -0.03
N GLN A 347 23.41 -16.18 -0.32
CA GLN A 347 22.86 -17.03 -1.39
C GLN A 347 21.70 -17.90 -0.90
N THR A 348 20.94 -17.43 0.09
CA THR A 348 19.79 -18.14 0.64
C THR A 348 18.52 -17.73 -0.10
N GLY A 349 17.75 -18.71 -0.57
CA GLY A 349 16.48 -18.50 -1.26
C GLY A 349 15.37 -19.36 -0.66
N VAL A 350 14.13 -18.97 -0.89
CA VAL A 350 12.94 -19.76 -0.52
C VAL A 350 12.36 -20.39 -1.78
N PHE A 351 12.16 -21.69 -1.73
CA PHE A 351 11.39 -22.43 -2.73
C PHE A 351 10.02 -22.73 -2.14
N MET A 352 8.97 -22.29 -2.82
CA MET A 352 7.59 -22.46 -2.36
C MET A 352 6.77 -23.21 -3.38
N GLY A 353 6.08 -24.25 -2.91
CA GLY A 353 4.94 -24.82 -3.63
C GLY A 353 3.66 -24.10 -3.20
N THR A 354 2.94 -23.50 -4.14
CA THR A 354 1.59 -22.98 -3.91
C THR A 354 0.60 -23.77 -4.75
N SER A 355 -0.60 -24.02 -4.20
CA SER A 355 -1.72 -24.59 -4.96
C SER A 355 -2.64 -23.45 -5.36
N ILE A 356 -2.94 -23.34 -6.66
CA ILE A 356 -3.99 -22.44 -7.14
C ILE A 356 -5.32 -23.13 -6.88
N ILE A 357 -6.01 -22.69 -5.83
CA ILE A 357 -7.36 -23.16 -5.52
C ILE A 357 -8.33 -22.33 -6.33
N SER A 358 -9.04 -22.95 -7.29
CA SER A 358 -10.08 -22.32 -8.10
C SER A 358 -11.32 -22.01 -7.24
N GLY A 359 -11.22 -20.98 -6.40
CA GLY A 359 -12.30 -20.45 -5.56
C GLY A 359 -12.18 -18.94 -5.31
N HIS A 360 -11.10 -18.30 -5.77
CA HIS A 360 -10.83 -16.87 -5.53
C HIS A 360 -10.69 -16.00 -6.78
N SER A 361 -11.02 -16.51 -7.97
CA SER A 361 -11.05 -15.71 -9.20
C SER A 361 -12.31 -14.81 -9.24
N GLY A 362 -12.31 -13.78 -8.41
CA GLY A 362 -13.33 -12.74 -8.36
C GLY A 362 -12.71 -11.35 -8.42
N GLY A 363 -12.01 -11.05 -9.51
CA GLY A 363 -11.46 -9.71 -9.75
C GLY A 363 -10.88 -9.57 -11.16
N VAL A 364 -11.65 -8.92 -12.04
CA VAL A 364 -11.34 -8.53 -13.43
C VAL A 364 -11.62 -9.60 -14.51
N ALA A 365 -12.90 -9.79 -14.81
CA ALA A 365 -13.34 -10.12 -16.17
C ALA A 365 -14.65 -9.37 -16.47
N THR A 366 -14.61 -8.53 -17.49
CA THR A 366 -15.76 -7.89 -18.13
C THR A 366 -16.70 -8.95 -18.71
N ALA A 367 -17.99 -8.93 -18.35
CA ALA A 367 -19.13 -9.02 -19.27
C ALA A 367 -20.47 -9.21 -18.52
N SER A 368 -21.43 -8.41 -18.96
CA SER A 368 -22.89 -8.52 -18.98
C SER A 368 -23.62 -9.82 -18.57
N THR A 369 -24.83 -9.57 -18.06
CA THR A 369 -26.11 -10.32 -18.06
C THR A 369 -26.42 -11.35 -16.96
N GLU A 370 -27.47 -10.98 -16.20
CA GLU A 370 -28.59 -11.78 -15.67
C GLU A 370 -28.29 -13.05 -14.84
N ASN A 371 -28.30 -12.87 -13.51
CA ASN A 371 -29.21 -13.54 -12.56
C ASN A 371 -28.70 -13.39 -11.11
N GLY A 372 -29.62 -13.02 -10.19
CA GLY A 372 -29.65 -13.12 -8.72
C GLY A 372 -28.36 -13.16 -7.85
N PRO A 373 -28.34 -12.50 -6.67
CA PRO A 373 -27.17 -12.52 -5.80
C PRO A 373 -27.02 -13.89 -5.11
N LEU A 374 -25.92 -14.60 -5.38
CA LEU A 374 -25.50 -15.74 -4.57
C LEU A 374 -24.86 -15.24 -3.25
N PRO A 375 -25.12 -15.89 -2.11
CA PRO A 375 -24.58 -15.48 -0.82
C PRO A 375 -23.07 -15.76 -0.74
N ARG A 376 -22.32 -14.80 -0.19
CA ARG A 376 -20.88 -14.91 0.07
C ARG A 376 -20.60 -15.99 1.12
N ARG A 377 -19.95 -17.10 0.74
CA ARG A 377 -19.26 -18.02 1.68
C ARG A 377 -17.92 -18.45 1.09
N HIS A 378 -16.86 -18.32 1.89
CA HIS A 378 -15.47 -18.54 1.49
C HIS A 378 -15.12 -20.02 1.65
N GLY A 379 -15.02 -20.73 0.52
CA GLY A 379 -14.62 -22.13 0.48
C GLY A 379 -13.25 -22.32 -0.18
N TYR A 380 -12.28 -22.84 0.57
CA TYR A 380 -10.97 -23.25 0.03
C TYR A 380 -10.91 -24.79 0.02
N THR A 381 -10.59 -25.38 -1.13
CA THR A 381 -10.31 -26.82 -1.28
C THR A 381 -8.92 -27.01 -1.85
N SER A 382 -8.08 -27.85 -1.24
CA SER A 382 -6.82 -28.25 -1.88
C SER A 382 -7.12 -29.21 -3.03
N ARG A 383 -7.37 -28.70 -4.24
CA ARG A 383 -7.30 -29.51 -5.46
C ARG A 383 -5.87 -29.43 -5.98
N SER A 384 -5.16 -30.56 -5.90
CA SER A 384 -4.16 -31.08 -6.86
C SER A 384 -2.94 -31.66 -6.14
N TRP A 385 -2.99 -32.95 -5.84
CA TRP A 385 -1.81 -33.80 -5.81
C TRP A 385 -1.81 -34.59 -7.13
N TYR A 386 -1.00 -34.16 -8.10
CA TYR A 386 -0.62 -35.04 -9.19
C TYR A 386 0.77 -35.59 -8.89
N GLN A 387 0.73 -36.87 -8.55
CA GLN A 387 1.84 -37.79 -8.42
C GLN A 387 2.59 -37.86 -9.75
N TYR A 388 3.86 -37.45 -9.77
CA TYR A 388 4.81 -37.84 -10.79
C TYR A 388 5.90 -38.67 -10.12
N VAL A 389 5.78 -39.99 -10.24
CA VAL A 389 6.90 -40.94 -10.19
C VAL A 389 6.50 -42.15 -11.03
N PRO A 390 7.36 -42.72 -11.91
CA PRO A 390 8.65 -42.25 -12.43
C PRO A 390 8.55 -41.58 -13.81
#